data_AF-J3HYQ1-F1
#
_entry.id   AF-J3HYQ1-F1
#
_cell.length_a   1.000
_cell.length_b   1.000
_cell.length_c   1.000
_cell.angle_alpha   90.00
_cell.angle_beta   90.00
_cell.angle_gamma   90.00
#
_symmetry.space_group_name_H-M   'P 1'
#
loop_
_entity.id
_entity.type
_entity.pdbx_description
1 polymer ?
#
loop_
_entity_poly.entity_id
_entity_poly.type
_entity_poly.pdbx_seq_one_letter_code
_entity_poly.pdbx_strand_id
1 'polypeptide(L)'
;MSDFRYRCLLVAFSLCMLNFVAFAVGAFALGGDAINGKIVGEHFYLAEHGKLAEVSEAVYTYSLWHARSVFVTHPLAILAAWLARLEQQARKAARRDGNQGGALPSSI
;
A
#
# COMPACT_ATOMS: atom_id res chain seq x y z
N MET A 1 -9.29 -11.51 20.50
CA MET A 1 -8.10 -10.66 20.25
C MET A 1 -8.56 -9.20 20.19
N SER A 2 -7.80 -8.27 20.77
CA SER A 2 -8.22 -6.88 21.02
C SER A 2 -8.44 -6.07 19.74
N ASP A 3 -9.47 -5.21 19.72
CA ASP A 3 -9.76 -4.25 18.64
C ASP A 3 -8.56 -3.37 18.26
N PHE A 4 -7.60 -3.25 19.18
CA PHE A 4 -6.31 -2.63 18.95
C PHE A 4 -5.55 -3.21 17.74
N ARG A 5 -5.50 -4.53 17.57
CA ARG A 5 -4.73 -5.18 16.48
C ARG A 5 -5.31 -4.85 15.12
N TYR A 6 -6.63 -4.95 14.97
CA TYR A 6 -7.33 -4.61 13.73
C TYR A 6 -7.14 -3.15 13.34
N ARG A 7 -7.20 -2.23 14.31
CA ARG A 7 -6.95 -0.80 14.08
C ARG A 7 -5.51 -0.55 13.65
N CYS A 8 -4.52 -1.22 14.26
CA CYS A 8 -3.13 -1.12 13.84
C CYS A 8 -2.92 -1.60 12.40
N LEU A 9 -3.55 -2.70 11.98
CA LEU A 9 -3.46 -3.19 10.60
C LEU A 9 -4.05 -2.19 9.59
N LEU A 10 -5.20 -1.57 9.92
CA LEU A 10 -5.81 -0.52 9.10
C LEU A 10 -4.93 0.73 8.99
N VAL A 11 -4.31 1.16 10.09
CA VAL A 11 -3.38 2.30 10.09
C VAL A 11 -2.15 1.99 9.23
N ALA A 12 -1.55 0.80 9.40
CA ALA A 12 -0.40 0.38 8.61
C ALA A 12 -0.73 0.35 7.11
N PHE A 13 -1.89 -0.21 6.74
CA PHE A 13 -2.37 -0.20 5.35
C PHE A 13 -2.56 1.23 4.82
N SER A 14 -3.17 2.11 5.62
CA SER A 14 -3.41 3.51 5.22
C SER A 14 -2.11 4.27 4.98
N LEU A 15 -1.10 4.07 5.83
CA LEU A 15 0.23 4.66 5.65
C LEU A 15 0.91 4.16 4.37
N CYS A 16 0.82 2.86 4.07
CA CYS A 16 1.39 2.32 2.84
C CYS A 16 0.66 2.87 1.59
N MET A 17 -0.66 3.02 1.66
CA MET A 17 -1.45 3.61 0.56
C MET A 17 -1.07 5.08 0.35
N LEU A 18 -0.90 5.85 1.42
CA LEU A 18 -0.46 7.25 1.33
C LEU A 18 0.93 7.35 0.72
N ASN A 19 1.87 6.47 1.08
CA ASN A 19 3.20 6.41 0.49
C ASN A 19 3.14 6.16 -1.03
N PHE A 20 2.26 5.27 -1.46
CA PHE A 20 2.05 4.97 -2.88
C PHE A 20 1.40 6.14 -3.63
N VAL A 21 0.41 6.81 -3.05
CA VAL A 21 -0.21 7.99 -3.67
C VAL A 21 0.82 9.11 -3.83
N ALA A 22 1.66 9.35 -2.82
CA ALA A 22 2.74 10.32 -2.89
C ALA A 22 3.74 9.98 -4.02
N PHE A 23 4.07 8.70 -4.17
CA PHE A 23 4.92 8.23 -5.27
C PHE A 23 4.26 8.49 -6.63
N ALA A 24 2.99 8.11 -6.81
CA ALA A 24 2.28 8.26 -8.07
C ALA A 24 2.18 9.74 -8.48
N VAL A 25 1.83 10.62 -7.53
CA VAL A 25 1.78 12.07 -7.79
C VAL A 25 3.16 12.60 -8.18
N GLY A 26 4.22 12.18 -7.48
CA GLY A 26 5.60 12.54 -7.83
C GLY A 26 5.98 12.08 -9.24
N ALA A 27 5.67 10.82 -9.59
CA ALA A 27 5.96 10.27 -10.90
C ALA A 27 5.22 11.02 -12.01
N PHE A 28 3.91 11.27 -11.86
CA PHE A 28 3.12 12.01 -12.85
C PHE A 28 3.54 13.48 -12.98
N ALA A 29 3.86 14.14 -11.87
CA ALA A 29 4.26 15.55 -11.90
C ALA A 29 5.66 15.75 -12.51
N LEU A 30 6.56 14.78 -12.33
CA LEU A 30 7.93 14.85 -12.81
C LEU A 30 8.13 14.17 -14.18
N GLY A 31 7.08 13.56 -14.75
CA GLY A 31 7.14 12.90 -16.05
C GLY A 31 7.82 11.53 -16.03
N GLY A 32 7.78 10.84 -14.89
CA GLY A 32 8.24 9.47 -14.71
C GLY A 32 8.91 9.19 -13.37
N ASP A 33 9.49 8.00 -13.28
CA ASP A 33 10.25 7.56 -12.12
C ASP A 33 11.72 7.27 -12.48
N ALA A 34 12.57 7.28 -11.45
CA ALA A 34 14.00 7.03 -11.61
C ALA A 34 14.36 5.55 -11.76
N ILE A 35 13.43 4.61 -11.50
CA ILE A 35 13.66 3.18 -11.72
C ILE A 35 13.67 2.86 -13.20
N ASN A 36 12.77 3.48 -13.96
CA ASN A 36 12.71 3.36 -15.42
C ASN A 36 13.61 4.39 -16.13
N GLY A 37 14.12 5.35 -15.37
CA GLY A 37 15.03 6.39 -15.83
C GLY A 37 16.41 5.92 -16.27
N LYS A 38 17.25 6.87 -16.68
CA LYS A 38 18.66 6.62 -16.99
C LYS A 38 19.53 7.81 -16.61
N ILE A 39 20.80 7.52 -16.36
CA ILE A 39 21.84 8.51 -16.12
C ILE A 39 22.77 8.48 -17.34
N VAL A 40 22.99 9.62 -17.97
CA VAL A 40 23.88 9.75 -19.13
C VAL A 40 24.86 10.89 -18.86
N GLY A 41 26.10 10.54 -18.53
CA GLY A 41 27.08 11.53 -18.05
C GLY A 41 26.61 12.16 -16.74
N GLU A 42 26.48 13.50 -16.72
CA GLU A 42 25.99 14.27 -15.57
C GLU A 42 24.48 14.59 -15.65
N HIS A 43 23.77 14.03 -16.64
CA HIS A 43 22.35 14.27 -16.85
C HIS A 43 21.51 13.10 -16.31
N PHE A 44 20.49 13.44 -15.51
CA PHE A 44 19.60 12.49 -14.87
C PHE A 44 18.23 12.56 -15.53
N TYR A 45 17.72 11.41 -15.98
CA TYR A 45 16.44 11.35 -16.68
C TYR A 45 15.48 10.43 -15.94
N LEU A 46 14.27 10.91 -15.64
CA LEU A 46 13.14 10.08 -15.27
C LEU A 46 12.48 9.53 -16.54
N ALA A 47 11.88 8.35 -16.47
CA ALA A 47 11.17 7.79 -17.61
C ALA A 47 9.72 7.45 -17.30
N GLU A 48 8.84 7.81 -18.23
CA GLU A 48 7.42 7.44 -18.22
C GLU A 48 7.01 7.01 -19.62
N HIS A 49 6.65 5.73 -19.79
CA HIS A 49 6.09 5.20 -21.04
C HIS A 49 6.85 5.62 -22.31
N GLY A 50 8.18 5.63 -22.26
CA GLY A 50 9.06 5.96 -23.38
C GLY A 50 9.42 7.44 -23.52
N LYS A 51 8.86 8.33 -22.70
CA LYS A 51 9.32 9.72 -22.56
C LYS A 51 10.37 9.83 -21.48
N LEU A 52 11.36 10.68 -21.72
CA LEU A 52 12.43 10.98 -20.77
C LEU A 52 12.30 12.43 -20.32
N ALA A 53 12.23 12.65 -19.02
CA ALA A 53 12.23 13.98 -18.42
C ALA A 53 13.58 14.20 -17.74
N GLU A 54 14.35 15.18 -18.22
CA GLU A 54 15.60 15.57 -17.57
C GLU A 54 15.30 16.29 -16.25
N VAL A 55 15.97 15.87 -15.19
CA VAL A 55 15.81 16.40 -13.84
C VAL A 55 17.18 16.60 -13.18
N SER A 56 17.20 17.34 -12.08
CA SER A 56 18.42 17.43 -11.27
C SER A 56 18.72 16.12 -10.54
N GLU A 57 20.00 15.92 -10.20
CA GLU A 57 20.46 14.77 -9.40
C GLU A 57 19.65 14.56 -8.12
N ALA A 58 19.31 15.65 -7.44
CA ALA A 58 18.53 15.61 -6.20
C ALA A 58 17.12 15.04 -6.44
N VAL A 59 16.45 15.44 -7.52
CA VAL A 59 15.11 14.95 -7.89
C VAL A 59 15.17 13.49 -8.32
N TYR A 60 16.18 13.11 -9.09
CA TYR A 60 16.40 11.72 -9.48
C TYR A 60 16.64 10.82 -8.26
N THR A 61 17.49 11.26 -7.34
CA THR A 61 17.81 10.52 -6.11
C THR A 61 16.59 10.39 -5.20
N TYR A 62 15.82 11.46 -5.04
CA TYR A 62 14.54 11.42 -4.33
C TYR A 62 13.57 10.43 -4.96
N SER A 63 13.37 10.51 -6.28
CA SER A 63 12.49 9.59 -7.03
C SER A 63 12.94 8.14 -6.88
N LEU A 64 14.24 7.87 -6.92
CA LEU A 64 14.81 6.53 -6.74
C LEU A 64 14.54 5.97 -5.33
N TRP A 65 14.78 6.78 -4.30
CA TRP A 65 14.50 6.38 -2.91
C TRP A 65 13.01 6.17 -2.66
N HIS A 66 12.16 7.03 -3.22
CA HIS A 66 10.72 6.90 -3.10
C HIS A 66 10.20 5.66 -3.84
N ALA A 67 10.73 5.37 -5.04
CA ALA A 67 10.39 4.15 -5.77
C ALA A 67 10.81 2.87 -5.00
N ARG A 68 11.99 2.88 -4.39
CA ARG A 68 12.45 1.78 -3.51
C ARG A 68 11.54 1.61 -2.28
N SER A 69 11.06 2.71 -1.70
CA SER A 69 10.10 2.66 -0.58
C SER A 69 8.78 2.00 -0.99
N VAL A 70 8.31 2.25 -2.22
CA VAL A 70 7.12 1.60 -2.77
C VAL A 70 7.32 0.09 -2.89
N PHE A 71 8.48 -0.36 -3.36
CA PHE A 71 8.81 -1.80 -3.44
C PHE A 71 8.73 -2.52 -2.08
N VAL A 72 8.98 -1.82 -0.97
CA VAL A 72 8.88 -2.39 0.38
C VAL A 72 7.46 -2.23 0.95
N THR A 73 6.84 -1.06 0.76
CA THR A 73 5.51 -0.76 1.32
C THR A 73 4.37 -1.51 0.61
N HIS A 74 4.53 -1.86 -0.67
CA HIS A 74 3.55 -2.68 -1.40
C HIS A 74 3.34 -4.09 -0.81
N PRO A 75 4.37 -4.93 -0.66
CA PRO A 75 4.19 -6.25 -0.04
C PRO A 75 3.71 -6.13 1.41
N LEU A 76 4.15 -5.11 2.16
CA LEU A 76 3.63 -4.80 3.50
C LEU A 76 2.14 -4.48 3.50
N ALA A 77 1.67 -3.66 2.55
CA ALA A 77 0.25 -3.32 2.39
C ALA A 77 -0.58 -4.56 2.07
N ILE A 78 -0.10 -5.42 1.17
CA ILE A 78 -0.76 -6.68 0.81
C ILE A 78 -0.86 -7.59 2.03
N LEU A 79 0.22 -7.74 2.80
CA LEU A 79 0.25 -8.55 4.01
C LEU A 79 -0.71 -8.00 5.07
N ALA A 80 -0.71 -6.68 5.30
CA ALA A 80 -1.60 -6.04 6.25
C ALA A 80 -3.08 -6.21 5.85
N ALA A 81 -3.40 -6.04 4.57
CA ALA A 81 -4.75 -6.23 4.04
C ALA A 81 -5.20 -7.68 4.14
N TRP A 82 -4.32 -8.63 3.84
CA TRP A 82 -4.61 -10.07 3.95
C TRP A 82 -4.89 -10.48 5.39
N LEU A 83 -4.05 -10.06 6.34
CA LEU A 83 -4.25 -10.32 7.77
C LEU A 83 -5.56 -9.68 8.29
N ALA A 84 -5.85 -8.44 7.89
CA ALA A 84 -7.09 -7.77 8.27
C ALA A 84 -8.34 -8.48 7.72
N ARG A 85 -8.25 -9.05 6.50
CA ARG A 85 -9.33 -9.83 5.88
C ARG A 85 -9.59 -11.13 6.60
N LEU A 86 -8.54 -11.86 7.00
CA LEU A 86 -8.66 -13.08 7.81
C LEU A 86 -9.35 -12.78 9.15
N GLU A 87 -8.99 -11.67 9.80
CA GLU A 87 -9.63 -11.25 11.05
C GLU A 87 -11.11 -10.90 10.86
N GLN A 88 -11.47 -10.17 9.79
CA GLN A 88 -12.86 -9.89 9.46
C GLN A 88 -13.68 -11.17 9.23
N GLN A 89 -13.11 -12.16 8.57
CA GLN A 89 -13.78 -13.44 8.33
C GLN A 89 -14.06 -14.18 9.64
N ALA A 90 -13.07 -14.25 10.54
CA ALA A 90 -13.25 -14.84 11.87
C ALA A 90 -14.34 -14.11 12.69
N ARG A 91 -14.36 -12.77 12.66
CA ARG A 91 -15.39 -11.96 13.33
C ARG A 91 -16.79 -12.20 12.75
N LYS A 92 -16.90 -12.33 11.42
CA LYS A 92 -18.19 -12.62 10.75
C LYS A 92 -18.68 -14.03 11.07
N ALA A 93 -17.80 -15.03 11.11
CA ALA A 93 -18.14 -16.41 11.48
C ALA A 93 -18.68 -16.48 12.92
N ALA A 94 -17.98 -15.88 13.89
CA ALA A 94 -18.43 -15.84 15.29
C ALA A 94 -19.79 -15.14 15.47
N ARG A 95 -20.07 -14.07 14.70
CA ARG A 95 -21.37 -13.38 14.72
C ARG A 95 -22.49 -14.24 14.13
N ARG A 96 -22.20 -15.02 13.08
CA ARG A 96 -23.18 -15.88 12.42
C ARG A 96 -23.59 -17.04 13.33
N ASP A 97 -22.64 -17.68 14.00
CA ASP A 97 -22.91 -18.78 14.93
C ASP A 97 -23.71 -18.32 16.15
N GLY A 98 -23.38 -17.14 16.71
CA GLY A 98 -24.15 -16.55 17.82
C GLY A 98 -25.61 -16.22 17.45
N ASN A 99 -25.86 -15.77 16.21
CA ASN A 99 -27.21 -15.50 15.73
C ASN A 99 -28.03 -16.80 15.51
N GLN A 100 -27.38 -17.90 15.15
CA GLN A 100 -28.03 -19.21 15.00
C GLN A 100 -28.31 -19.88 16.35
N GLY A 101 -27.43 -19.71 17.34
CA GLY A 101 -27.65 -20.21 18.71
C GLY A 101 -28.82 -19.53 19.45
N GLY A 102 -29.15 -18.29 19.11
CA GLY A 102 -30.32 -17.57 19.64
C GLY A 102 -31.65 -17.94 18.96
N ALA A 103 -31.61 -18.69 17.85
CA ALA A 103 -32.79 -19.10 17.09
C ALA A 103 -33.22 -20.55 17.36
N LEU A 104 -32.69 -21.19 18.43
CA LEU A 104 -33.22 -22.47 18.87
C LEU A 104 -34.66 -22.25 19.38
N PRO A 105 -35.67 -22.88 18.76
CA PRO A 105 -37.02 -22.82 19.29
C PRO A 105 -36.98 -23.42 20.70
N SER A 106 -37.50 -22.69 21.67
CA SER A 106 -37.88 -23.24 22.97
C SER A 106 -38.99 -24.27 22.72
N SER A 107 -38.60 -25.49 22.36
CA SER A 107 -39.52 -26.62 22.26
C SER A 107 -39.95 -26.99 23.67
N ILE A 108 -41.23 -26.72 23.90
CA ILE A 108 -42.10 -27.12 25.02
C ILE A 108 -42.00 -28.62 25.28
#